data_AF-A0A7S0RRZ1-F1
#
_entry.id   AF-A0A7S0RRZ1-F1
#
_cell.length_a   1.000
_cell.length_b   1.000
_cell.length_c   1.000
_cell.angle_alpha   90.00
_cell.angle_beta   90.00
_cell.angle_gamma   90.00
#
_symmetry.space_group_name_H-M   'P 1'
#
loop_
_entity.id
_entity.type
_entity.pdbx_description
1 polymer ?
#
loop_
_entity_poly.entity_id
_entity_poly.type
_entity_poly.pdbx_seq_one_letter_code
_entity_poly.pdbx_strand_id
1 'polypeptide(L)'
;KIPVLGNGNVQNLEDAHKLMEYTGVDGVLSATPLLENPRLFSGAQAVGKVPCDSALEYLELVGQHHTPFRMVKGHIHKLLGHWFKEHWDLRDRVNRDVKLDVAKLREITLELKQRIQECGRDLPQPKITPRAQARMEEEERKRRIQEAKDEQEREEAAV
;
A
#
# COMPACT_ATOMS: atom_id res chain seq x y z
N LYS A 1 -9.28 8.86 35.02
CA LYS A 1 -9.48 8.41 33.62
C LYS A 1 -8.17 7.79 33.15
N ILE A 2 -8.21 6.68 32.41
CA ILE A 2 -7.02 6.01 31.83
C ILE A 2 -7.08 6.23 30.31
N PRO A 3 -5.98 6.64 29.64
CA PRO A 3 -5.96 6.79 28.19
C PRO A 3 -6.18 5.44 27.47
N VAL A 4 -7.08 5.42 26.49
CA VAL A 4 -7.38 4.25 25.65
C VAL A 4 -7.01 4.53 24.21
N LEU A 5 -6.31 3.57 23.58
CA LEU A 5 -5.94 3.63 22.16
C LEU A 5 -6.71 2.58 21.36
N GLY A 6 -7.39 3.01 20.30
CA GLY A 6 -8.06 2.11 19.35
C GLY A 6 -7.07 1.53 18.33
N ASN A 7 -7.11 0.21 18.10
CA ASN A 7 -6.30 -0.44 17.08
C ASN A 7 -7.17 -1.31 16.18
N GLY A 8 -7.12 -1.08 14.88
CA GLY A 8 -7.83 -1.91 13.90
C GLY A 8 -8.24 -1.12 12.66
N ASN A 9 -7.87 -1.65 11.49
CA ASN A 9 -8.32 -1.19 10.17
C ASN A 9 -8.17 0.32 9.86
N VAL A 10 -7.18 1.00 10.44
CA VAL A 10 -6.84 2.40 10.11
C VAL A 10 -5.94 2.43 8.87
N GLN A 11 -6.54 2.50 7.67
CA GLN A 11 -5.82 2.49 6.38
C GLN A 11 -5.37 3.87 5.92
N ASN A 12 -6.03 4.91 6.41
CA ASN A 12 -5.75 6.31 6.09
C ASN A 12 -6.13 7.20 7.29
N LEU A 13 -5.86 8.50 7.17
CA LEU A 13 -6.15 9.47 8.23
C LEU A 13 -7.66 9.64 8.50
N GLU A 14 -8.50 9.47 7.49
CA GLU A 14 -9.97 9.54 7.66
C GLU A 14 -10.49 8.37 8.50
N ASP A 15 -9.96 7.15 8.29
CA ASP A 15 -10.29 5.98 9.11
C ASP A 15 -9.91 6.18 10.58
N ALA A 16 -8.77 6.84 10.83
CA ALA A 16 -8.36 7.22 12.18
C ALA A 16 -9.39 8.14 12.84
N HIS A 17 -9.83 9.18 12.13
CA HIS A 17 -10.84 10.11 12.63
C HIS A 17 -12.19 9.42 12.88
N LYS A 18 -12.67 8.60 11.94
CA LYS A 18 -13.90 7.83 12.08
C LYS A 18 -13.86 6.88 13.28
N LEU A 19 -12.72 6.21 13.49
CA LEU A 19 -12.55 5.33 14.64
C LEU A 19 -12.62 6.09 15.96
N MET A 20 -11.95 7.24 16.06
CA MET A 20 -11.99 8.10 17.25
C MET A 20 -13.40 8.62 17.52
N GLU A 21 -14.09 9.11 16.49
CA GLU A 21 -15.45 9.63 16.60
C GLU A 21 -16.43 8.55 17.06
N TYR A 22 -16.36 7.35 16.48
CA TYR A 22 -17.26 6.25 16.79
C TYR A 22 -17.03 5.67 18.20
N THR A 23 -15.79 5.56 18.65
CA THR A 23 -15.43 4.84 19.88
C THR A 23 -15.16 5.74 21.09
N GLY A 24 -14.86 7.03 20.87
CA GLY A 24 -14.47 7.96 21.93
C GLY A 24 -13.09 7.67 22.54
N VAL A 25 -12.23 6.88 21.87
CA VAL A 25 -10.87 6.60 22.32
C VAL A 25 -9.99 7.86 22.30
N ASP A 26 -8.99 7.91 23.17
CA ASP A 26 -8.10 9.07 23.31
C ASP A 26 -7.02 9.11 22.20
N GLY A 27 -6.85 8.03 21.42
CA GLY A 27 -5.96 7.98 20.25
C GLY A 27 -6.09 6.68 19.44
N VAL A 28 -5.30 6.56 18.37
CA VAL A 28 -5.34 5.40 17.45
C VAL A 28 -3.97 4.80 17.18
N LEU A 29 -3.96 3.51 16.84
CA LEU A 29 -2.81 2.78 16.35
C LEU A 29 -3.07 2.29 14.93
N SER A 30 -2.03 2.35 14.09
CA SER A 30 -1.99 1.69 12.79
C SER A 30 -0.72 0.83 12.70
N ALA A 31 -0.78 -0.23 11.89
CA ALA A 31 0.30 -1.18 11.73
C ALA A 31 0.58 -1.44 10.25
N THR A 32 -0.11 -2.42 9.64
CA THR A 32 0.14 -2.86 8.26
C THR A 32 0.20 -1.73 7.23
N PRO A 33 -0.70 -0.72 7.24
CA PRO A 33 -0.71 0.35 6.24
C PRO A 33 0.56 1.23 6.28
N LEU A 34 1.20 1.35 7.45
CA LEU A 34 2.44 2.13 7.59
C LEU A 34 3.62 1.52 6.84
N LEU A 35 3.60 0.21 6.57
CA LEU A 35 4.64 -0.43 5.76
C LEU A 35 4.57 0.00 4.29
N GLU A 36 3.39 0.38 3.81
CA GLU A 36 3.18 0.85 2.44
C GLU A 36 3.22 2.38 2.33
N ASN A 37 2.73 3.08 3.37
CA ASN A 37 2.79 4.53 3.47
C ASN A 37 3.19 4.98 4.89
N PRO A 38 4.49 5.18 5.14
CA PRO A 38 4.97 5.71 6.42
C PRO A 38 4.42 7.10 6.77
N ARG A 39 3.90 7.85 5.79
CA ARG A 39 3.37 9.22 5.95
C ARG A 39 1.85 9.24 6.13
N LEU A 40 1.24 8.11 6.49
CA LEU A 40 -0.22 7.96 6.66
C LEU A 40 -0.87 9.08 7.48
N PHE A 41 -0.22 9.51 8.57
CA PHE A 41 -0.75 10.53 9.48
C PHE A 41 -0.38 11.97 9.12
N SER A 42 0.46 12.21 8.10
CA SER A 42 0.90 13.55 7.73
C SER A 42 -0.10 14.29 6.84
N GLY A 43 -1.30 13.75 6.61
CA GLY A 43 -2.22 14.21 5.56
C GLY A 43 -1.64 14.03 4.15
N ALA A 44 -0.48 13.38 4.04
CA ALA A 44 0.23 13.18 2.80
C ALA A 44 -0.50 12.15 1.92
N GLN A 45 -0.28 12.34 0.63
CA GLN A 45 -0.92 11.66 -0.48
C GLN A 45 -1.18 10.15 -0.31
N ALA A 46 -2.27 9.69 -0.93
CA ALA A 46 -2.71 8.29 -0.97
C ALA A 46 -1.59 7.30 -1.31
N VAL A 47 -1.72 6.07 -0.80
CA VAL A 47 -0.83 4.95 -1.10
C VAL A 47 -0.55 4.86 -2.60
N GLY A 48 0.73 4.82 -2.98
CA GLY A 48 1.15 4.68 -4.37
C GLY A 48 1.48 5.97 -5.12
N LYS A 49 1.12 7.16 -4.61
CA LYS A 49 1.36 8.43 -5.34
C LYS A 49 2.83 8.70 -5.67
N VAL A 50 3.75 8.66 -4.70
CA VAL A 50 5.21 8.63 -4.95
C VAL A 50 5.94 7.97 -3.77
N PRO A 51 5.99 6.63 -3.67
CA PRO A 51 6.62 5.96 -2.53
C PRO A 51 8.15 6.00 -2.54
N CYS A 52 8.75 6.39 -3.67
CA CYS A 52 10.20 6.34 -3.87
C CYS A 52 10.95 7.28 -2.92
N ASP A 53 10.40 8.45 -2.59
CA ASP A 53 11.06 9.36 -1.65
C ASP A 53 11.13 8.77 -0.25
N SER A 54 10.04 8.18 0.23
CA SER A 54 10.02 7.47 1.52
C SER A 54 10.96 6.26 1.51
N ALA A 55 11.06 5.54 0.39
CA ALA A 55 11.98 4.42 0.25
C ALA A 55 13.46 4.85 0.25
N LEU A 56 13.78 5.97 -0.40
CA LEU A 56 15.13 6.54 -0.40
C LEU A 56 15.53 7.02 1.01
N GLU A 57 14.63 7.75 1.68
CA GLU A 57 14.81 8.17 3.08
C GLU A 57 14.99 6.96 4.01
N TYR A 58 14.17 5.93 3.84
CA TYR A 58 14.31 4.67 4.58
C TYR A 58 15.68 4.00 4.35
N LEU A 59 16.15 3.92 3.11
CA LEU A 59 17.45 3.31 2.79
C LEU A 59 18.63 4.10 3.36
N GLU A 60 18.50 5.43 3.47
CA GLU A 60 19.47 6.28 4.16
C GLU A 60 19.53 5.95 5.65
N LEU A 61 18.38 5.81 6.32
CA LEU A 61 18.30 5.40 7.72
C LEU A 61 18.87 3.99 7.95
N VAL A 62 18.64 3.05 7.03
CA VAL A 62 19.26 1.70 7.08
C VAL A 62 20.79 1.77 7.02
N GLY A 63 21.36 2.78 6.35
CA GLY A 63 22.80 3.02 6.36
C GLY A 63 23.33 3.49 7.73
N GLN A 64 22.48 4.13 8.53
CA GLN A 64 22.82 4.67 9.85
C GLN A 64 22.55 3.68 10.98
N HIS A 65 21.64 2.72 10.77
CA HIS A 65 21.17 1.80 11.80
C HIS A 65 21.22 0.36 11.33
N HIS A 66 21.84 -0.52 12.13
CA HIS A 66 21.89 -1.95 11.84
C HIS A 66 20.48 -2.51 11.66
N THR A 67 20.19 -3.01 10.46
CA THR A 67 18.90 -3.61 10.12
C THR A 67 19.13 -4.92 9.38
N PRO A 68 18.55 -6.05 9.82
CA PRO A 68 18.67 -7.30 9.10
C PRO A 68 18.19 -7.16 7.65
N PHE A 69 19.02 -7.55 6.69
CA PHE A 69 18.76 -7.31 5.27
C PHE A 69 17.43 -7.94 4.78
N ARG A 70 17.01 -9.05 5.39
CA ARG A 70 15.69 -9.66 5.13
C ARG A 70 14.53 -8.67 5.39
N MET A 71 14.62 -7.88 6.46
CA MET A 71 13.63 -6.87 6.81
C MET A 71 13.69 -5.70 5.83
N VAL A 72 14.91 -5.27 5.46
CA VAL A 72 15.12 -4.21 4.45
C VAL A 72 14.44 -4.58 3.13
N LYS A 73 14.70 -5.79 2.61
CA LYS A 73 14.06 -6.30 1.39
C LYS A 73 12.54 -6.37 1.54
N GLY A 74 12.04 -6.84 2.70
CA GLY A 74 10.61 -6.87 3.00
C GLY A 74 9.95 -5.48 2.96
N HIS A 75 10.57 -4.48 3.58
CA HIS A 75 10.08 -3.11 3.59
C HIS A 75 10.11 -2.48 2.19
N ILE A 76 11.15 -2.73 1.40
CA ILE A 76 11.20 -2.27 0.00
C ILE A 76 10.04 -2.84 -0.81
N HIS A 77 9.69 -4.12 -0.63
CA HIS A 77 8.52 -4.69 -1.29
C HIS A 77 7.19 -4.10 -0.82
N LYS A 78 7.10 -3.59 0.42
CA LYS A 78 5.90 -2.93 0.93
C LYS A 78 5.79 -1.50 0.42
N LEU A 79 6.88 -0.73 0.50
CA LEU A 79 6.93 0.66 0.03
C LEU A 79 6.73 0.75 -1.49
N LEU A 80 7.46 -0.04 -2.27
CA LEU A 80 7.45 0.04 -3.73
C LEU A 80 6.50 -0.98 -4.39
N GLY A 81 5.77 -1.75 -3.58
CA GLY A 81 4.99 -2.92 -4.01
C GLY A 81 3.96 -2.61 -5.10
N HIS A 82 3.30 -1.46 -5.02
CA HIS A 82 2.31 -1.03 -6.01
C HIS A 82 2.96 -0.84 -7.39
N TRP A 83 4.08 -0.12 -7.45
CA TRP A 83 4.81 0.15 -8.68
C TRP A 83 5.60 -1.05 -9.21
N PHE A 84 6.04 -1.95 -8.33
CA PHE A 84 6.61 -3.25 -8.70
C PHE A 84 5.65 -4.19 -9.43
N LYS A 85 4.34 -3.95 -9.39
CA LYS A 85 3.37 -4.68 -10.21
C LYS A 85 3.41 -4.26 -11.69
N GLU A 86 3.81 -3.03 -11.97
CA GLU A 86 4.02 -2.52 -13.34
C GLU A 86 5.47 -2.77 -13.80
N HIS A 87 6.44 -2.34 -13.00
CA HIS A 87 7.87 -2.48 -13.27
C HIS A 87 8.41 -3.81 -12.71
N TRP A 88 7.90 -4.91 -13.26
CA TRP A 88 8.24 -6.26 -12.83
C TRP A 88 9.72 -6.59 -13.00
N ASP A 89 10.40 -5.96 -13.96
CA ASP A 89 11.84 -6.11 -14.20
C ASP A 89 12.68 -5.60 -13.01
N LEU A 90 12.29 -4.45 -12.44
CA LEU A 90 12.92 -3.91 -11.23
C LEU A 90 12.62 -4.79 -10.01
N ARG A 91 11.39 -5.27 -9.89
CA ARG A 91 11.00 -6.23 -8.85
C ARG A 91 11.83 -7.52 -8.95
N ASP A 92 12.07 -8.02 -10.16
CA ASP A 92 12.81 -9.25 -10.38
C ASP A 92 14.29 -9.09 -10.01
N ARG A 93 14.90 -7.94 -10.30
CA ARG A 93 16.24 -7.57 -9.82
C ARG A 93 16.34 -7.63 -8.29
N VAL A 94 15.38 -7.03 -7.58
CA VAL A 94 15.31 -7.11 -6.11
C VAL A 94 15.15 -8.56 -5.62
N ASN A 95 14.43 -9.40 -6.35
CA ASN A 95 14.19 -10.77 -5.95
C ASN A 95 15.38 -11.70 -6.19
N ARG A 96 16.02 -11.60 -7.35
CA ARG A 96 16.96 -12.60 -7.87
C ARG A 96 18.43 -12.23 -7.75
N ASP A 97 18.77 -10.96 -7.55
CA ASP A 97 20.18 -10.58 -7.38
C ASP A 97 20.74 -11.18 -6.08
N VAL A 98 21.68 -12.10 -6.23
CA VAL A 98 22.36 -12.79 -5.12
C VAL A 98 23.28 -11.84 -4.35
N LYS A 99 23.78 -10.78 -5.00
CA LYS A 99 24.66 -9.77 -4.43
C LYS A 99 23.91 -8.47 -4.14
N LEU A 100 22.60 -8.53 -3.88
CA LEU A 100 21.82 -7.35 -3.57
C LEU A 100 22.26 -6.74 -2.24
N ASP A 101 22.47 -5.42 -2.23
CA ASP A 101 22.79 -4.64 -1.04
C ASP A 101 21.98 -3.33 -1.01
N VAL A 102 22.22 -2.50 0.00
CA VAL A 102 21.51 -1.21 0.18
C VAL A 102 21.81 -0.23 -0.96
N ALA A 103 23.03 -0.22 -1.49
CA ALA A 103 23.42 0.66 -2.59
C ALA A 103 22.64 0.33 -3.87
N LYS A 104 22.57 -0.95 -4.23
CA LYS A 104 21.77 -1.43 -5.37
C LYS A 104 20.28 -1.20 -5.18
N LEU A 105 19.76 -1.36 -3.96
CA LEU A 105 18.36 -1.03 -3.66
C LEU A 105 18.08 0.46 -3.89
N ARG A 106 19.04 1.34 -3.54
CA ARG A 106 18.95 2.78 -3.82
C ARG A 106 18.96 3.07 -5.31
N GLU A 107 19.84 2.43 -6.08
CA GLU A 107 19.88 2.55 -7.55
C GLU A 107 18.57 2.12 -8.19
N ILE A 108 18.03 0.95 -7.82
CA ILE A 108 16.73 0.45 -8.31
C ILE A 108 15.60 1.43 -7.96
N THR A 109 15.64 2.00 -6.75
CA THR A 109 14.62 2.97 -6.31
C THR A 109 14.70 4.28 -7.08
N LEU A 110 15.91 4.76 -7.39
CA LEU A 110 16.11 5.95 -8.23
C LEU A 110 15.64 5.72 -9.67
N GLU A 111 15.98 4.57 -10.24
CA GLU A 111 15.52 4.17 -11.57
C GLU A 111 13.99 4.07 -11.62
N LEU A 112 13.37 3.47 -10.61
CA LEU A 112 11.91 3.44 -10.50
C LEU A 112 11.32 4.86 -10.43
N LYS A 113 11.91 5.73 -9.60
CA LYS A 113 11.47 7.13 -9.47
C LYS A 113 11.51 7.86 -10.81
N GLN A 114 12.58 7.67 -11.58
CA GLN A 114 12.71 8.25 -12.91
C GLN A 114 11.60 7.73 -13.85
N ARG A 115 11.36 6.42 -13.91
CA ARG A 115 10.30 5.84 -14.74
C ARG A 115 8.90 6.37 -14.38
N ILE A 116 8.63 6.56 -13.09
CA ILE A 116 7.38 7.16 -12.60
C ILE A 116 7.26 8.61 -13.08
N GLN A 117 8.33 9.39 -12.98
CA GLN A 117 8.33 10.78 -13.44
C GLN A 117 8.12 10.88 -14.96
N GLU A 118 8.77 10.01 -15.74
CA GLU A 118 8.62 9.96 -17.20
C GLU A 118 7.20 9.57 -17.65
N CYS A 119 6.52 8.68 -16.89
CA CYS A 119 5.15 8.33 -17.22
C CYS A 119 4.11 9.39 -16.80
N GLY A 120 4.47 10.32 -15.91
CA GLY A 120 3.61 11.42 -15.46
C GLY A 120 2.36 10.98 -14.69
N ARG A 121 2.31 9.73 -14.22
CA ARG A 121 1.17 9.15 -13.50
C ARG A 121 1.44 9.04 -12.01
N ASP A 122 0.39 9.32 -11.25
CA ASP A 122 0.35 9.13 -9.80
C ASP A 122 0.15 7.66 -9.40
N LEU A 123 -0.34 6.80 -10.29
CA LEU A 123 -0.66 5.41 -9.96
C LEU A 123 -0.15 4.44 -11.03
N PRO A 124 0.30 3.24 -10.60
CA PRO A 124 0.72 2.20 -11.52
C PRO A 124 -0.47 1.60 -12.27
N GLN A 125 -0.21 1.20 -13.51
CA GLN A 125 -1.06 0.42 -14.41
C GLN A 125 -0.39 -0.95 -14.61
N PRO A 126 -0.61 -1.88 -13.67
CA PRO A 126 0.00 -3.20 -13.78
C PRO A 126 -0.53 -3.93 -15.04
N LYS A 127 0.35 -4.69 -15.70
CA LYS A 127 -0.09 -5.57 -16.79
C LYS A 127 -1.05 -6.60 -16.23
N ILE A 128 -2.33 -6.50 -16.60
CA ILE A 128 -3.34 -7.44 -16.15
C ILE A 128 -3.12 -8.75 -16.90
N THR A 129 -2.77 -9.81 -16.16
CA THR A 129 -2.73 -11.15 -16.74
C THR A 129 -4.14 -11.62 -17.09
N PRO A 130 -4.35 -12.50 -18.09
CA PRO A 130 -5.66 -13.05 -18.41
C PRO A 130 -6.38 -13.66 -17.20
N ARG A 131 -5.62 -14.27 -16.28
CA ARG A 131 -6.13 -14.83 -15.01
C ARG A 131 -6.61 -13.75 -14.03
N ALA A 132 -5.94 -12.60 -13.99
CA ALA A 132 -6.36 -11.48 -13.16
C ALA A 132 -7.60 -10.78 -13.73
N GLN A 133 -7.71 -10.68 -15.06
CA GLN A 133 -8.93 -10.25 -15.77
C GLN A 133 -10.13 -11.11 -15.38
N ALA A 134 -10.01 -12.44 -15.53
CA ALA A 134 -11.09 -13.37 -15.18
C ALA A 134 -11.52 -13.29 -13.71
N ARG A 135 -10.56 -13.05 -12.79
CA ARG A 135 -10.88 -12.84 -11.36
C ARG A 135 -11.65 -11.54 -11.10
N MET A 136 -11.25 -10.44 -11.74
CA MET A 136 -11.95 -9.16 -11.60
C MET A 136 -13.37 -9.23 -12.18
N GLU A 137 -13.53 -9.89 -13.34
CA GLU A 137 -14.85 -10.15 -13.93
C GLU A 137 -15.74 -11.01 -13.01
N GLU A 138 -15.16 -12.02 -12.35
CA GLU A 138 -15.89 -12.84 -11.39
C GLU A 138 -16.29 -12.04 -10.13
N GLU A 139 -15.41 -11.19 -9.61
CA GLU A 139 -15.69 -10.31 -8.47
C GLU A 139 -16.76 -9.27 -8.81
N GLU A 140 -16.67 -8.62 -9.98
CA GLU A 140 -17.71 -7.70 -10.44
C GLU A 140 -19.05 -8.41 -10.63
N ARG A 141 -19.05 -9.62 -11.20
CA ARG A 141 -20.27 -10.42 -11.35
C ARG A 141 -20.88 -10.75 -9.98
N LYS A 142 -20.07 -11.19 -9.01
CA LYS A 142 -20.52 -11.46 -7.65
C LYS A 142 -21.08 -10.20 -6.98
N ARG A 143 -20.42 -9.07 -7.17
CA ARG A 143 -20.87 -7.78 -6.63
C ARG A 143 -22.20 -7.35 -7.21
N ARG A 144 -22.40 -7.41 -8.53
CA ARG A 144 -23.69 -7.11 -9.17
C ARG A 144 -24.81 -8.03 -8.69
N ILE A 145 -24.51 -9.32 -8.49
CA ILE A 145 -25.47 -10.28 -7.93
C ILE A 145 -25.82 -9.91 -6.48
N GLN A 146 -24.83 -9.51 -5.68
CA GLN A 146 -25.05 -9.11 -4.29
C GLN A 146 -25.87 -7.81 -4.21
N GLU A 147 -25.53 -6.81 -5.02
CA GLU A 147 -26.28 -5.54 -5.09
C GLU A 147 -27.74 -5.78 -5.50
N ALA A 148 -28.00 -6.66 -6.47
CA ALA A 148 -29.35 -7.02 -6.87
C ALA A 148 -30.13 -7.78 -5.78
N LYS A 149 -29.46 -8.66 -5.01
CA LYS A 149 -30.07 -9.34 -3.86
C LYS A 149 -30.42 -8.35 -2.75
N ASP A 150 -29.49 -7.45 -2.41
CA ASP A 150 -29.70 -6.44 -1.38
C ASP A 150 -30.83 -5.47 -1.77
N GLU A 151 -31.01 -5.17 -3.07
CA GLU A 151 -32.12 -4.36 -3.58
C GLU A 151 -33.46 -5.11 -3.47
N GLN A 152 -33.51 -6.39 -3.87
CA GLN A 152 -34.71 -7.23 -3.71
C GLN A 152 -35.13 -7.37 -2.25
N GLU A 153 -34.19 -7.61 -1.33
CA GLU A 153 -34.48 -7.72 0.11
C GLU A 153 -35.02 -6.41 0.69
N ARG A 154 -34.56 -5.25 0.19
CA ARG A 154 -35.10 -3.93 0.59
C ARG A 154 -36.51 -3.70 0.08
N GLU A 155 -36.81 -4.11 -1.15
CA GLU A 155 -38.17 -4.01 -1.71
C GLU A 155 -39.15 -4.94 -0.97
N GLU A 156 -38.76 -6.18 -0.68
CA GLU A 156 -39.57 -7.14 0.09
C GLU A 156 -39.83 -6.66 1.53
N ALA A 157 -38.85 -6.03 2.18
CA ALA A 157 -39.02 -5.47 3.53
C ALA A 157 -39.88 -4.20 3.58
N ALA A 158 -40.16 -3.57 2.43
CA ALA A 158 -40.99 -2.38 2.31
C ALA A 158 -42.47 -2.67 1.99
N VAL A 159 -42.83 -3.93 1.75
CA VAL A 159 -44.19 -4.44 1.48
C VAL A 159 -44.79 -5.06 2.75
#